data_AF-A0A445C4E7-F1
#
_entry.id   AF-A0A445C4E7-F1
#
_cell.length_a   1.000
_cell.length_b   1.000
_cell.length_c   1.000
_cell.angle_alpha   90.00
_cell.angle_beta   90.00
_cell.angle_gamma   90.00
#
_symmetry.space_group_name_H-M   'P 1'
#
loop_
_entity.id
_entity.type
_entity.pdbx_description
1 polymer ?
#
loop_
_entity_poly.entity_id
_entity_poly.type
_entity_poly.pdbx_seq_one_letter_code
_entity_poly.pdbx_strand_id
1 'polypeptide(L)'
;MEVNYETEISTKSLVFAVNGERFELSKVDPSTTLLEFLRSQTTFKSVKLSCGEGGCGACVVLISKYDPVLDRVEDFTASSCLTLLCSIHGCSITTSEGIGNSKNGFHPIQERIAGFHATQCGFCTPGMCVSLFGTLVNAEKTNRPDPPSGFSKLTAAEAEEAIAGNLCRCTGYRPIADACKSFAANKIWASTLSGEKERTRT
;
A
#
# COMPACT_ATOMS: atom_id res chain seq x y z
N MET A 1 -40.83 -31.19 -29.84
CA MET A 1 -39.90 -30.07 -30.09
C MET A 1 -39.45 -29.57 -28.73
N GLU A 2 -38.33 -30.10 -28.25
CA GLU A 2 -37.65 -29.56 -27.08
C GLU A 2 -36.99 -28.24 -27.48
N VAL A 3 -37.36 -27.16 -26.80
CA VAL A 3 -36.74 -25.86 -26.99
C VAL A 3 -35.55 -25.80 -26.04
N ASN A 4 -34.36 -26.06 -26.56
CA ASN A 4 -33.11 -25.84 -25.83
C ASN A 4 -32.91 -24.34 -25.63
N TYR A 5 -33.25 -23.84 -24.45
CA TYR A 5 -32.82 -22.53 -23.98
C TYR A 5 -31.39 -22.68 -23.44
N GLU A 6 -30.41 -22.77 -24.34
CA GLU A 6 -29.03 -22.43 -23.97
C GLU A 6 -28.99 -20.91 -23.80
N THR A 7 -29.27 -20.47 -22.57
CA THR A 7 -28.87 -19.13 -22.15
C THR A 7 -27.35 -19.06 -22.23
N GLU A 8 -26.83 -18.37 -23.24
CA GLU A 8 -25.49 -17.80 -23.19
C GLU A 8 -25.43 -16.84 -21.99
N ILE A 9 -25.15 -17.39 -20.81
CA ILE A 9 -24.65 -16.59 -19.70
C ILE A 9 -23.27 -16.15 -20.16
N SER A 10 -23.18 -14.92 -20.68
CA SER A 10 -21.91 -14.22 -20.77
C SER A 10 -21.34 -14.14 -19.35
N THR A 11 -20.53 -15.13 -18.98
CA THR A 11 -19.83 -15.17 -17.71
C THR A 11 -18.80 -14.05 -17.75
N LYS A 12 -19.19 -12.85 -17.33
CA LYS A 12 -18.26 -11.71 -17.22
C LYS A 12 -17.13 -12.14 -16.29
N SER A 13 -15.93 -12.27 -16.85
CA SER A 13 -14.73 -12.58 -16.09
C SER A 13 -14.38 -11.40 -15.17
N LEU A 14 -13.90 -11.70 -13.97
CA LEU A 14 -13.35 -10.70 -13.07
C LEU A 14 -11.91 -10.40 -13.52
N VAL A 15 -11.65 -9.16 -13.96
CA VAL A 15 -10.34 -8.73 -14.45
C VAL A 15 -9.80 -7.62 -13.56
N PHE A 16 -8.55 -7.76 -13.13
CA PHE A 16 -7.83 -6.77 -12.31
C PHE A 16 -6.32 -7.00 -12.44
N ALA A 17 -5.51 -6.16 -11.81
CA ALA A 17 -4.07 -6.35 -11.72
C ALA A 17 -3.58 -6.36 -10.27
N VAL A 18 -2.53 -7.13 -9.98
CA VAL A 18 -1.80 -7.07 -8.71
C VAL A 18 -0.32 -6.88 -9.02
N ASN A 19 0.27 -5.80 -8.52
CA ASN A 19 1.69 -5.44 -8.75
C ASN A 19 2.09 -5.45 -10.24
N GLY A 20 1.17 -5.03 -11.11
CA GLY A 20 1.35 -5.03 -12.57
C GLY A 20 1.05 -6.37 -13.27
N GLU A 21 0.85 -7.46 -12.53
CA GLU A 21 0.45 -8.75 -13.09
C GLU A 21 -1.08 -8.79 -13.30
N ARG A 22 -1.52 -9.10 -14.51
CA ARG A 22 -2.96 -9.17 -14.86
C ARG A 22 -3.56 -10.50 -14.42
N PHE A 23 -4.69 -10.44 -13.73
CA PHE A 23 -5.49 -11.59 -13.34
C PHE A 23 -6.85 -11.54 -14.05
N GLU A 24 -7.29 -12.69 -14.54
CA GLU A 24 -8.61 -12.88 -15.14
C GLU A 24 -9.24 -14.17 -14.62
N LEU A 25 -10.29 -14.04 -13.83
CA LEU A 25 -10.94 -15.16 -13.14
C LEU A 25 -12.34 -15.37 -13.73
N SER A 26 -12.58 -16.57 -14.26
CA SER A 26 -13.87 -16.94 -14.87
C SER A 26 -14.93 -17.36 -13.84
N LYS A 27 -14.49 -17.84 -12.67
CA LYS A 27 -15.36 -18.22 -11.53
C LYS A 27 -14.73 -17.73 -10.24
N VAL A 28 -15.50 -16.98 -9.46
CA VAL A 28 -15.08 -16.43 -8.16
C VAL A 28 -16.25 -16.59 -7.19
N ASP A 29 -15.97 -17.06 -5.98
CA ASP A 29 -16.94 -17.04 -4.90
C ASP A 29 -17.15 -15.58 -4.46
N PRO A 30 -18.39 -15.04 -4.49
CA PRO A 30 -18.67 -13.66 -4.09
C PRO A 30 -18.22 -13.29 -2.67
N SER A 31 -18.02 -14.27 -1.79
CA SER A 31 -17.54 -14.09 -0.42
C SER A 31 -16.01 -14.04 -0.31
N THR A 32 -15.26 -14.42 -1.36
CA THR A 32 -13.80 -14.38 -1.34
C THR A 32 -13.30 -12.96 -1.11
N THR A 33 -12.45 -12.79 -0.11
CA THR A 33 -11.81 -11.52 0.17
C THR A 33 -10.55 -11.34 -0.67
N LEU A 34 -10.15 -10.09 -0.91
CA LEU A 34 -8.90 -9.77 -1.59
C LEU A 34 -7.69 -10.33 -0.83
N LEU A 35 -7.71 -10.28 0.51
CA LEU A 35 -6.66 -10.86 1.32
C LEU A 35 -6.52 -12.37 1.12
N GLU A 36 -7.66 -13.08 1.11
CA GLU A 36 -7.69 -14.51 0.85
C GLU A 36 -7.07 -14.82 -0.50
N PHE A 37 -7.54 -14.15 -1.57
CA PHE A 37 -7.01 -14.31 -2.91
C PHE A 37 -5.48 -14.10 -2.98
N LEU A 38 -4.98 -12.97 -2.47
CA LEU A 38 -3.55 -12.66 -2.45
C LEU A 38 -2.76 -13.77 -1.74
N ARG A 39 -3.27 -14.24 -0.59
CA ARG A 39 -2.57 -15.20 0.26
C ARG A 39 -2.75 -16.67 -0.12
N SER A 40 -3.78 -17.06 -0.86
CA SER A 40 -4.00 -18.45 -1.26
C SER A 40 -3.69 -18.71 -2.74
N GLN A 41 -3.91 -17.72 -3.61
CA GLN A 41 -3.85 -17.90 -5.05
C GLN A 41 -2.68 -17.19 -5.75
N THR A 42 -1.99 -16.26 -5.08
CA THR A 42 -0.82 -15.56 -5.65
C THR A 42 0.46 -15.87 -4.88
N THR A 43 1.61 -15.33 -5.30
CA THR A 43 2.86 -15.38 -4.53
C THR A 43 3.07 -14.15 -3.63
N PHE A 44 2.19 -13.14 -3.69
CA PHE A 44 2.30 -11.89 -2.93
C PHE A 44 1.80 -12.09 -1.49
N LYS A 45 2.74 -12.40 -0.57
CA LYS A 45 2.44 -12.76 0.83
C LYS A 45 2.76 -11.65 1.84
N SER A 46 3.14 -10.45 1.41
CA SER A 46 3.44 -9.34 2.32
C SER A 46 2.19 -8.90 3.08
N VAL A 47 1.01 -8.97 2.47
CA VAL A 47 -0.27 -8.72 3.14
C VAL A 47 -0.53 -9.79 4.21
N LYS A 48 -0.81 -9.34 5.44
CA LYS A 48 -0.95 -10.23 6.60
C LYS A 48 -2.38 -10.25 7.13
N LEU A 49 -2.88 -11.44 7.42
CA LEU A 49 -4.09 -11.61 8.23
C LEU A 49 -3.71 -11.53 9.71
N SER A 50 -4.37 -10.66 10.48
CA SER A 50 -4.21 -10.56 11.93
C SER A 50 -5.57 -10.50 12.62
N CYS A 51 -6.26 -9.34 12.58
CA CYS A 51 -7.57 -9.19 13.23
C CYS A 51 -8.75 -9.68 12.38
N GLY A 52 -8.69 -9.55 11.05
CA GLY A 52 -9.79 -9.94 10.15
C GLY A 52 -10.96 -8.94 10.08
N GLU A 53 -10.93 -7.87 10.87
CA GLU A 53 -12.05 -6.91 11.04
C GLU A 53 -11.67 -5.47 10.69
N GLY A 54 -10.51 -5.26 10.05
CA GLY A 54 -10.07 -3.94 9.57
C GLY A 54 -9.39 -3.04 10.59
N GLY A 55 -9.33 -3.41 11.88
CA GLY A 55 -8.79 -2.54 12.94
C GLY A 55 -7.25 -2.47 13.04
N CYS A 56 -6.50 -3.44 12.50
CA CYS A 56 -5.05 -3.52 12.72
C CYS A 56 -4.16 -2.95 11.60
N GLY A 57 -4.71 -2.74 10.39
CA GLY A 57 -3.94 -2.27 9.23
C GLY A 57 -2.86 -3.21 8.67
N ALA A 58 -2.67 -4.43 9.18
CA ALA A 58 -1.63 -5.35 8.69
C ALA A 58 -1.87 -5.91 7.27
N CYS A 59 -3.12 -5.79 6.79
CA CYS A 59 -3.55 -6.26 5.48
C CYS A 59 -3.77 -5.13 4.46
N VAL A 60 -3.26 -3.92 4.75
CA VAL A 60 -3.48 -2.77 3.86
C VAL A 60 -2.83 -3.00 2.50
N VAL A 61 -3.60 -2.68 1.45
CA VAL A 61 -3.18 -2.60 0.05
C VAL A 61 -3.53 -1.22 -0.49
N LEU A 62 -2.82 -0.76 -1.52
CA LEU A 62 -3.25 0.39 -2.31
C LEU A 62 -4.13 -0.11 -3.46
N ILE A 63 -5.29 0.52 -3.64
CA ILE A 63 -6.21 0.27 -4.75
C ILE A 63 -6.21 1.52 -5.64
N SER A 64 -5.82 1.33 -6.89
CA SER A 64 -5.86 2.35 -7.93
C SER A 64 -7.01 2.04 -8.89
N LYS A 65 -7.89 3.02 -9.13
CA LYS A 65 -9.02 2.90 -10.04
C LYS A 65 -9.08 4.11 -10.96
N TYR A 66 -9.24 3.86 -12.25
CA TYR A 66 -9.47 4.94 -13.21
C TYR A 66 -10.92 5.41 -13.16
N ASP A 67 -11.12 6.71 -12.97
CA ASP A 67 -12.41 7.39 -13.10
C ASP A 67 -12.53 8.00 -14.51
N PRO A 68 -13.41 7.46 -15.38
CA PRO A 68 -13.59 7.95 -16.74
C PRO A 68 -14.33 9.29 -16.82
N VAL A 69 -15.04 9.71 -15.76
CA VAL A 69 -15.76 10.99 -15.72
C VAL A 69 -14.78 12.13 -15.43
N LEU A 70 -13.84 11.88 -14.52
CA LEU A 70 -12.85 12.86 -14.08
C LEU A 70 -11.50 12.75 -14.82
N ASP A 71 -11.38 11.78 -15.74
CA ASP A 71 -10.16 11.48 -16.51
C ASP A 71 -8.91 11.40 -15.63
N ARG A 72 -9.02 10.63 -14.54
CA ARG A 72 -7.94 10.52 -13.55
C ARG A 72 -7.93 9.17 -12.84
N VAL A 73 -6.78 8.83 -12.27
CA VAL A 73 -6.64 7.68 -11.38
C VAL A 73 -6.89 8.13 -9.93
N GLU A 74 -7.82 7.46 -9.27
CA GLU A 74 -8.06 7.58 -7.83
C GLU A 74 -7.30 6.48 -7.10
N ASP A 75 -6.58 6.87 -6.05
CA ASP A 75 -5.72 6.00 -5.26
C ASP A 75 -6.15 6.05 -3.79
N PHE A 76 -6.50 4.91 -3.23
CA PHE A 76 -6.88 4.81 -1.83
C PHE A 76 -6.42 3.49 -1.22
N THR A 77 -6.07 3.54 0.06
CA THR A 77 -5.66 2.36 0.82
C THR A 77 -6.89 1.67 1.40
N ALA A 78 -6.90 0.34 1.38
CA ALA A 78 -8.00 -0.45 1.93
C ALA A 78 -7.51 -1.68 2.70
N SER A 79 -8.27 -2.06 3.73
CA SER A 79 -8.09 -3.33 4.44
C SER A 79 -8.55 -4.48 3.57
N SER A 80 -7.60 -5.21 2.97
CA SER A 80 -7.92 -6.31 2.05
C SER A 80 -8.70 -7.46 2.68
N CYS A 81 -8.71 -7.59 4.02
CA CYS A 81 -9.54 -8.58 4.72
C CYS A 81 -11.04 -8.27 4.67
N LEU A 82 -11.43 -7.03 4.37
CA LEU A 82 -12.83 -6.60 4.24
C LEU A 82 -13.20 -6.25 2.79
N THR A 83 -12.22 -6.17 1.90
CA THR A 83 -12.46 -5.94 0.47
C THR A 83 -12.85 -7.25 -0.20
N LEU A 84 -14.08 -7.33 -0.73
CA LEU A 84 -14.50 -8.47 -1.55
C LEU A 84 -13.76 -8.47 -2.89
N LEU A 85 -13.31 -9.63 -3.34
CA LEU A 85 -12.56 -9.74 -4.60
C LEU A 85 -13.41 -9.27 -5.80
N CYS A 86 -14.71 -9.58 -5.79
CA CYS A 86 -15.62 -9.15 -6.85
C CYS A 86 -15.79 -7.63 -6.98
N SER A 87 -15.43 -6.83 -5.95
CA SER A 87 -15.56 -5.37 -6.01
C SER A 87 -14.39 -4.66 -6.69
N ILE A 88 -13.30 -5.37 -6.98
CA ILE A 88 -12.07 -4.79 -7.55
C ILE A 88 -11.95 -4.96 -9.07
N HIS A 89 -13.06 -5.25 -9.77
CA HIS A 89 -13.05 -5.33 -11.22
C HIS A 89 -12.54 -4.02 -11.84
N GLY A 90 -11.56 -4.12 -12.73
CA GLY A 90 -10.92 -2.99 -13.39
C GLY A 90 -9.95 -2.19 -12.51
N CYS A 91 -9.66 -2.64 -11.29
CA CYS A 91 -8.70 -1.99 -10.40
C CYS A 91 -7.29 -2.56 -10.55
N SER A 92 -6.30 -1.76 -10.14
CA SER A 92 -4.93 -2.21 -9.90
C SER A 92 -4.65 -2.22 -8.41
N ILE A 93 -4.08 -3.31 -7.91
CA ILE A 93 -3.73 -3.52 -6.50
C ILE A 93 -2.22 -3.45 -6.35
N THR A 94 -1.73 -2.63 -5.43
CA THR A 94 -0.30 -2.59 -5.08
C THR A 94 -0.12 -3.07 -3.64
N THR A 95 0.68 -4.13 -3.47
CA THR A 95 1.12 -4.65 -2.16
C THR A 95 2.51 -4.13 -1.81
N SER A 96 3.01 -4.45 -0.60
CA SER A 96 4.36 -4.02 -0.21
C SER A 96 5.47 -4.57 -1.13
N GLU A 97 5.30 -5.75 -1.75
CA GLU A 97 6.30 -6.26 -2.71
C GLU A 97 6.25 -5.53 -4.06
N GLY A 98 5.09 -4.97 -4.43
CA GLY A 98 4.92 -4.17 -5.63
C GLY A 98 5.54 -2.79 -5.53
N ILE A 99 5.65 -2.24 -4.31
CA ILE A 99 6.35 -0.98 -4.05
C ILE A 99 7.85 -1.13 -4.25
N GLY A 100 8.42 -2.25 -3.82
CA GLY A 100 9.86 -2.54 -3.91
C GLY A 100 10.21 -3.87 -3.25
N ASN A 101 11.33 -4.47 -3.65
CA ASN A 101 11.75 -5.78 -3.16
C ASN A 101 13.25 -6.04 -3.42
N SER A 102 13.78 -7.13 -2.88
CA SER A 102 15.20 -7.47 -3.01
C SER A 102 15.67 -7.81 -4.43
N LYS A 103 14.76 -8.07 -5.37
CA LYS A 103 15.11 -8.35 -6.77
C LYS A 103 15.19 -7.08 -7.60
N ASN A 104 14.27 -6.14 -7.37
CA ASN A 104 14.11 -4.94 -8.20
C ASN A 104 14.63 -3.66 -7.54
N GLY A 105 15.08 -3.74 -6.28
CA GLY A 105 15.43 -2.60 -5.45
C GLY A 105 14.32 -2.26 -4.45
N PHE A 106 14.74 -1.80 -3.28
CA PHE A 106 13.81 -1.33 -2.26
C PHE A 106 13.38 0.11 -2.53
N HIS A 107 12.12 0.40 -2.25
CA HIS A 107 11.62 1.77 -2.31
C HIS A 107 12.16 2.58 -1.12
N PRO A 108 12.37 3.90 -1.24
CA PRO A 108 12.82 4.74 -0.13
C PRO A 108 12.02 4.58 1.17
N ILE A 109 10.72 4.25 1.08
CA ILE A 109 9.89 3.93 2.27
C ILE A 109 10.47 2.74 3.03
N GLN A 110 10.77 1.66 2.32
CA GLN A 110 11.29 0.42 2.91
C GLN A 110 12.70 0.66 3.48
N GLU A 111 13.53 1.40 2.76
CA GLU A 111 14.88 1.78 3.19
C GLU A 111 14.85 2.63 4.47
N ARG A 112 13.98 3.63 4.55
CA ARG A 112 13.88 4.49 5.74
C ARG A 112 13.25 3.77 6.92
N ILE A 113 12.24 2.94 6.70
CA ILE A 113 11.67 2.11 7.77
C ILE A 113 12.74 1.17 8.37
N ALA A 114 13.61 0.59 7.53
CA ALA A 114 14.73 -0.20 8.02
C ALA A 114 15.79 0.67 8.72
N GLY A 115 16.19 1.79 8.10
CA GLY A 115 17.25 2.68 8.58
C GLY A 115 16.93 3.39 9.90
N PHE A 116 15.65 3.71 10.15
CA PHE A 116 15.19 4.30 11.40
C PHE A 116 14.91 3.26 12.50
N HIS A 117 15.25 1.99 12.28
CA HIS A 117 14.93 0.89 13.19
C HIS A 117 13.42 0.79 13.50
N ALA A 118 12.59 1.12 12.50
CA ALA A 118 11.13 1.14 12.62
C ALA A 118 10.49 -0.25 12.47
N THR A 119 11.30 -1.31 12.61
CA THR A 119 10.88 -2.71 12.51
C THR A 119 11.57 -3.54 13.59
N GLN A 120 10.79 -4.38 14.28
CA GLN A 120 11.30 -5.45 15.16
C GLN A 120 10.81 -6.81 14.65
N CYS A 121 9.60 -7.24 15.00
CA CYS A 121 9.05 -8.53 14.52
C CYS A 121 8.71 -8.52 13.02
N GLY A 122 8.57 -7.35 12.40
CA GLY A 122 8.31 -7.19 10.97
C GLY A 122 6.87 -7.45 10.51
N PHE A 123 5.98 -7.95 11.37
CA PHE A 123 4.66 -8.39 10.93
C PHE A 123 3.77 -7.25 10.41
N CYS A 124 3.76 -6.10 11.11
CA CYS A 124 2.98 -4.93 10.73
C CYS A 124 3.64 -4.08 9.62
N THR A 125 4.93 -4.29 9.36
CA THR A 125 5.74 -3.42 8.50
C THR A 125 5.21 -3.30 7.08
N PRO A 126 4.76 -4.37 6.39
CA PRO A 126 4.17 -4.24 5.06
C PRO A 126 2.97 -3.29 5.01
N GLY A 127 2.06 -3.37 5.99
CA GLY A 127 0.90 -2.49 6.09
C GLY A 127 1.31 -1.03 6.30
N MET A 128 2.29 -0.77 7.18
CA MET A 128 2.83 0.58 7.40
C MET A 128 3.42 1.18 6.11
N CYS A 129 4.19 0.38 5.36
CA CYS A 129 4.79 0.82 4.11
C CYS A 129 3.74 1.20 3.06
N VAL A 130 2.69 0.38 2.91
CA VAL A 130 1.64 0.64 1.92
C VAL A 130 0.76 1.81 2.33
N SER A 131 0.43 1.96 3.62
CA SER A 131 -0.35 3.12 4.09
C SER A 131 0.39 4.43 3.80
N LEU A 132 1.68 4.52 4.15
CA LEU A 132 2.50 5.70 3.84
C LEU A 132 2.64 5.92 2.33
N PHE A 133 2.78 4.85 1.55
CA PHE A 133 2.88 4.94 0.09
C PHE A 133 1.63 5.54 -0.53
N GLY A 134 0.44 5.12 -0.11
CA GLY A 134 -0.82 5.71 -0.58
C GLY A 134 -0.92 7.20 -0.28
N THR A 135 -0.52 7.62 0.92
CA THR A 135 -0.49 9.04 1.29
C THR A 135 0.55 9.83 0.48
N LEU A 136 1.72 9.26 0.18
CA LEU A 136 2.72 9.86 -0.71
C LEU A 136 2.20 10.03 -2.14
N VAL A 137 1.61 8.99 -2.73
CA VAL A 137 1.03 9.02 -4.09
C VAL A 137 -0.01 10.14 -4.19
N ASN A 138 -0.86 10.29 -3.18
CA ASN A 138 -1.87 11.35 -3.17
C ASN A 138 -1.28 12.75 -2.95
N ALA A 139 -0.21 12.87 -2.15
CA ALA A 139 0.48 14.14 -1.95
C ALA A 139 1.11 14.67 -3.26
N GLU A 140 1.66 13.78 -4.09
CA GLU A 140 2.25 14.15 -5.39
C GLU A 140 1.21 14.73 -6.37
N LYS A 141 -0.06 14.33 -6.24
CA LYS A 141 -1.17 14.86 -7.04
C LYS A 141 -1.66 16.24 -6.60
N THR A 142 -1.13 16.78 -5.50
CA THR A 142 -1.54 18.11 -5.01
C THR A 142 -0.82 19.22 -5.75
N ASN A 143 -1.45 20.41 -5.79
CA ASN A 143 -0.85 21.63 -6.35
C ASN A 143 0.17 22.31 -5.41
N ARG A 144 0.72 21.58 -4.43
CA ARG A 144 1.76 22.13 -3.53
C ARG A 144 3.08 22.26 -4.30
N PRO A 145 3.93 23.24 -3.94
CA PRO A 145 5.25 23.38 -4.55
C PRO A 145 6.08 22.11 -4.43
N ASP A 146 6.91 21.85 -5.45
CA ASP A 146 7.82 20.71 -5.40
C ASP A 146 8.84 20.88 -4.26
N PRO A 147 9.03 19.84 -3.44
CA PRO A 147 9.93 19.88 -2.31
C PRO A 147 11.40 19.72 -2.77
N PRO A 148 12.38 19.94 -1.88
CA PRO A 148 13.77 19.61 -2.16
C PRO A 148 13.96 18.12 -2.48
N SER A 149 15.05 17.78 -3.18
CA SER A 149 15.38 16.38 -3.51
C SER A 149 15.44 15.50 -2.27
N GLY A 150 14.73 14.37 -2.31
CA GLY A 150 14.63 13.42 -1.19
C GLY A 150 13.49 13.70 -0.20
N PHE A 151 12.63 14.66 -0.50
CA PHE A 151 11.44 14.99 0.28
C PHE A 151 10.19 14.85 -0.61
N SER A 152 9.01 14.85 0.00
CA SER A 152 7.71 14.84 -0.69
C SER A 152 6.87 16.06 -0.31
N LYS A 153 5.74 16.22 -1.00
CA LYS A 153 4.74 17.28 -0.72
C LYS A 153 3.96 17.06 0.59
N LEU A 154 4.27 16.00 1.33
CA LEU A 154 3.64 15.73 2.63
C LEU A 154 4.11 16.70 3.71
N THR A 155 3.19 17.00 4.62
CA THR A 155 3.50 17.58 5.93
C THR A 155 3.84 16.47 6.93
N ALA A 156 4.53 16.82 8.02
CA ALA A 156 4.84 15.87 9.08
C ALA A 156 3.58 15.31 9.76
N ALA A 157 2.51 16.10 9.84
CA ALA A 157 1.22 15.67 10.39
C ALA A 157 0.55 14.63 9.48
N GLU A 158 0.50 14.86 8.16
CA GLU A 158 -0.04 13.89 7.21
C GLU A 158 0.77 12.60 7.16
N ALA A 159 2.10 12.69 7.33
CA ALA A 159 2.97 11.52 7.39
C ALA A 159 2.71 10.67 8.65
N GLU A 160 2.38 11.28 9.78
CA GLU A 160 1.98 10.57 11.00
C GLU A 160 0.56 10.01 10.89
N GLU A 161 -0.37 10.78 10.35
CA GLU A 161 -1.75 10.33 10.12
C GLU A 161 -1.81 9.13 9.16
N ALA A 162 -0.90 9.07 8.19
CA ALA A 162 -0.82 7.97 7.23
C ALA A 162 -0.74 6.58 7.88
N ILE A 163 -0.22 6.47 9.10
CA ILE A 163 -0.08 5.18 9.81
C ILE A 163 -1.03 5.03 11.00
N ALA A 164 -1.94 5.98 11.23
CA ALA A 164 -2.83 5.96 12.40
C ALA A 164 -3.75 4.72 12.43
N GLY A 165 -4.10 4.17 11.26
CA GLY A 165 -4.88 2.94 11.13
C GLY A 165 -4.07 1.63 11.23
N ASN A 166 -2.77 1.69 11.53
CA ASN A 166 -1.89 0.53 11.57
C ASN A 166 -1.41 0.27 13.00
N LEU A 167 -1.61 -0.96 13.49
CA LEU A 167 -1.20 -1.35 14.84
C LEU A 167 0.20 -1.98 14.84
N CYS A 168 1.04 -1.52 15.76
CA CYS A 168 2.33 -2.12 16.08
C CYS A 168 2.47 -2.39 17.57
N ARG A 169 2.83 -3.63 17.92
CA ARG A 169 3.01 -4.03 19.32
C ARG A 169 4.45 -3.94 19.83
N CYS A 170 5.42 -3.80 18.93
CA CYS A 170 6.84 -3.95 19.27
C CYS A 170 7.59 -2.62 19.38
N THR A 171 7.39 -1.70 18.42
CA THR A 171 8.28 -0.54 18.24
C THR A 171 7.96 0.65 19.13
N GLY A 172 6.76 0.69 19.74
CA GLY A 172 6.26 1.87 20.44
C GLY A 172 6.02 3.07 19.52
N TYR A 173 5.86 2.85 18.21
CA TYR A 173 5.57 3.82 17.15
C TYR A 173 6.59 4.91 16.86
N ARG A 174 7.34 5.41 17.86
CA ARG A 174 8.31 6.51 17.68
C ARG A 174 9.20 6.34 16.44
N PRO A 175 9.95 5.24 16.25
CA PRO A 175 10.81 5.09 15.07
C PRO A 175 10.01 5.01 13.75
N ILE A 176 8.77 4.51 13.77
CA ILE A 176 7.89 4.50 12.59
C ILE A 176 7.47 5.92 12.23
N ALA A 177 7.01 6.70 13.23
CA ALA A 177 6.62 8.07 13.03
C ALA A 177 7.79 8.93 12.52
N ASP A 178 8.99 8.75 13.08
CA ASP A 178 10.21 9.44 12.65
C ASP A 178 10.56 9.10 11.19
N ALA A 179 10.49 7.81 10.83
CA ALA A 179 10.70 7.36 9.44
C ALA A 179 9.68 7.99 8.48
N CYS A 180 8.40 8.05 8.85
CA CYS A 180 7.36 8.67 8.01
C CYS A 180 7.60 10.18 7.86
N LYS A 181 7.85 10.89 8.98
CA LYS A 181 8.09 12.33 9.00
C LYS A 181 9.33 12.75 8.21
N SER A 182 10.30 11.85 8.05
CA SER A 182 11.46 12.10 7.20
C SER A 182 11.09 12.40 5.74
N PHE A 183 9.90 12.04 5.26
CA PHE A 183 9.48 12.39 3.90
C PHE A 183 8.98 13.85 3.80
N ALA A 184 8.54 14.46 4.89
CA ALA A 184 7.92 15.78 4.86
C ALA A 184 8.96 16.91 4.77
N ALA A 185 8.77 17.94 3.94
CA ALA A 185 9.68 19.08 3.85
C ALA A 185 9.63 20.03 5.07
N ASN A 186 10.12 19.58 6.24
CA ASN A 186 10.27 20.41 7.44
C ASN A 186 11.75 20.67 7.76
N LYS A 187 12.10 21.94 8.00
CA LYS A 187 13.48 22.41 8.30
C LYS A 187 14.17 21.67 9.47
N ILE A 188 13.40 21.04 10.36
CA ILE A 188 13.91 20.37 11.58
C ILE A 188 14.62 19.05 11.25
N TRP A 189 14.15 18.26 10.28
CA TRP A 189 14.83 16.99 9.97
C TRP A 189 16.01 17.18 9.05
N ALA A 190 15.96 18.18 8.15
CA ALA A 190 17.03 18.47 7.20
C ALA A 190 18.39 18.61 7.91
N SER A 191 18.41 19.24 9.10
CA SER A 191 19.59 19.34 9.97
C SER A 191 20.04 18.01 10.59
N THR A 192 19.10 17.12 10.94
CA THR A 192 19.38 15.81 11.54
C THR A 192 19.99 14.85 10.51
N LEU A 193 19.42 14.77 9.30
CA LEU A 193 19.97 13.90 8.24
C LEU A 193 21.28 14.41 7.65
N SER A 194 21.56 15.71 7.70
CA SER A 194 22.91 16.23 7.41
C SER A 194 23.93 15.86 8.49
N GLY A 195 23.52 15.82 9.78
CA GLY A 195 24.41 15.47 10.89
C GLY A 195 24.83 13.99 10.93
N GLU A 196 24.00 13.08 10.43
CA GLU A 196 24.31 11.64 10.35
C GLU A 196 25.40 11.32 9.31
N LYS A 197 25.47 12.10 8.21
CA LYS A 197 26.52 11.96 7.18
C LYS A 197 27.91 12.33 7.68
N GLU A 198 28.01 13.21 8.67
CA GLU A 198 29.29 13.58 9.30
C GLU A 198 29.80 12.47 10.23
N ARG A 199 28.89 11.69 10.84
CA ARG A 199 29.20 10.74 11.91
C ARG A 199 29.62 9.34 11.44
N THR A 200 29.40 9.04 10.16
CA THR A 200 29.78 7.76 9.51
C THR A 200 31.09 7.84 8.73
N ARG A 201 31.84 8.95 8.85
CA ARG A 201 33.13 9.20 8.19
C ARG A 201 34.37 9.12 9.10
N THR A 202 34.21 8.65 10.33
CA THR A 202 35.31 8.34 11.29
C THR A 202 35.33 6.86 11.58
#